data_AF-A0A972VCN8-F1
#
_entry.id   AF-A0A972VCN8-F1
#
_cell.length_a   1.000
_cell.length_b   1.000
_cell.length_c   1.000
_cell.angle_alpha   90.00
_cell.angle_beta   90.00
_cell.angle_gamma   90.00
#
_symmetry.space_group_name_H-M   'P 1'
#
loop_
_entity.id
_entity.type
_entity.pdbx_description
1 polymer ?
#
loop_
_entity_poly.entity_id
_entity_poly.type
_entity_poly.pdbx_seq_one_letter_code
_entity_poly.pdbx_strand_id
1 'polypeptide(L)'
;MADAEDRFLHEPVDTTTPERLYELNWAVTLLNTAFEQLRHEHRVQGKGEQFDNLKFCLTGHRSALPYIQLADQMAVSESAIKVMVHRLRTRYRQLLQQEIAHTVADAEAVDEELRYLFQILSK
;
A
#
# COMPACT_ATOMS: atom_id res chain seq x y z
N MET A 1 -41.09 -4.39 9.04
CA MET A 1 -40.00 -4.93 8.21
C MET A 1 -39.28 -3.75 7.59
N ALA A 2 -38.27 -3.25 8.30
CA ALA A 2 -37.27 -2.28 7.84
C ALA A 2 -36.22 -2.31 8.96
N ASP A 3 -35.47 -3.41 8.98
CA ASP A 3 -34.46 -3.75 9.97
C ASP A 3 -33.09 -3.54 9.33
N ALA A 4 -32.17 -2.95 10.10
CA ALA A 4 -30.74 -3.29 10.13
C ALA A 4 -29.66 -2.58 9.27
N GLU A 5 -29.81 -1.33 8.77
CA GLU A 5 -28.70 -0.70 8.01
C GLU A 5 -28.17 0.66 8.51
N ASP A 6 -28.52 1.13 9.71
CA ASP A 6 -28.07 2.46 10.20
C ASP A 6 -27.40 2.42 11.59
N ARG A 7 -26.53 1.43 11.83
CA ARG A 7 -25.80 1.27 13.12
C ARG A 7 -24.30 1.03 12.99
N PHE A 8 -23.67 1.46 11.88
CA PHE A 8 -22.21 1.46 11.73
C PHE A 8 -21.57 2.85 11.93
N LEU A 9 -22.24 3.74 12.67
CA LEU A 9 -21.70 5.06 13.00
C LEU A 9 -21.42 5.14 14.51
N HIS A 10 -20.13 5.15 14.83
CA HIS A 10 -19.50 5.52 16.10
C HIS A 10 -19.52 4.51 17.24
N GLU A 11 -18.61 3.54 17.18
CA GLU A 11 -18.03 2.96 18.40
C GLU A 11 -16.64 3.59 18.65
N PRO A 12 -16.36 4.07 19.87
CA PRO A 12 -15.07 4.68 20.21
C PRO A 12 -13.97 3.63 20.07
N VAL A 13 -12.99 3.95 19.22
CA VAL A 13 -11.81 3.12 18.97
C VAL A 13 -10.96 3.02 20.24
N ASP A 14 -11.27 2.05 21.10
CA ASP A 14 -10.39 1.63 22.17
C ASP A 14 -9.14 0.98 21.56
N THR A 15 -7.97 1.48 21.94
CA THR A 15 -6.68 1.19 21.28
C THR A 15 -6.09 -0.18 21.64
N THR A 16 -6.88 -1.10 22.19
CA THR A 16 -6.39 -2.39 22.71
C THR A 16 -7.44 -3.49 22.64
N THR A 17 -8.37 -3.42 21.68
CA THR A 17 -9.35 -4.48 21.47
C THR A 17 -8.81 -5.53 20.48
N PRO A 18 -9.17 -6.82 20.63
CA PRO A 18 -8.80 -7.87 19.67
C PRO A 18 -9.09 -7.50 18.22
N GLU A 19 -10.21 -6.82 17.99
CA GLU A 19 -10.68 -6.35 16.69
C GLU A 19 -9.63 -5.45 16.01
N ARG A 20 -9.02 -4.53 16.78
CA ARG A 20 -7.94 -3.68 16.26
C ARG A 20 -6.69 -4.45 15.86
N LEU A 21 -6.36 -5.53 16.58
CA LEU A 21 -5.24 -6.40 16.20
C LEU A 21 -5.55 -7.21 14.94
N TYR A 22 -6.80 -7.66 14.78
CA TYR A 22 -7.25 -8.30 13.54
C TYR A 22 -7.16 -7.33 12.36
N GLU A 23 -7.65 -6.10 12.51
CA GLU A 23 -7.57 -5.05 11.48
C GLU A 23 -6.14 -4.70 11.11
N LEU A 24 -5.24 -4.57 12.08
CA LEU A 24 -3.82 -4.31 11.83
C LEU A 24 -3.15 -5.48 11.10
N ASN A 25 -3.43 -6.72 11.52
CA ASN A 25 -2.89 -7.90 10.84
C ASN A 25 -3.42 -8.03 9.42
N TRP A 26 -4.70 -7.75 9.20
CA TRP A 26 -5.30 -7.68 7.87
C TRP A 26 -4.61 -6.61 7.02
N ALA A 27 -4.45 -5.39 7.55
CA ALA A 27 -3.78 -4.29 6.85
C ALA A 27 -2.34 -4.63 6.48
N VAL A 28 -1.56 -5.20 7.41
CA VAL A 28 -0.17 -5.64 7.15
C VAL A 28 -0.11 -6.75 6.12
N THR A 29 -1.04 -7.71 6.18
CA THR A 29 -1.12 -8.80 5.20
C THR A 29 -1.40 -8.25 3.81
N LEU A 30 -2.37 -7.35 3.68
CA LEU A 30 -2.75 -6.71 2.42
C LEU A 30 -1.57 -5.92 1.82
N LEU A 31 -0.88 -5.13 2.64
CA LEU A 31 0.30 -4.38 2.23
C LEU A 31 1.42 -5.29 1.71
N ASN A 32 1.68 -6.40 2.41
CA ASN A 32 2.71 -7.37 2.05
C ASN A 32 2.36 -8.12 0.76
N THR A 33 1.11 -8.54 0.60
CA THR A 33 0.65 -9.22 -0.62
C THR A 33 0.80 -8.31 -1.85
N ALA A 34 0.32 -7.07 -1.76
CA ALA A 34 0.48 -6.10 -2.85
C ALA A 34 1.97 -5.79 -3.13
N PHE A 35 2.82 -5.81 -2.11
CA PHE A 35 4.26 -5.54 -2.26
C PHE A 35 4.98 -6.70 -2.96
N GLU A 36 4.70 -7.94 -2.58
CA GLU A 36 5.29 -9.11 -3.23
C GLU A 36 4.77 -9.28 -4.67
N GLN A 37 3.51 -8.94 -4.93
CA GLN A 37 2.98 -8.92 -6.29
C GLN A 37 3.71 -7.87 -7.15
N LEU A 38 3.93 -6.66 -6.62
CA LEU A 38 4.69 -5.62 -7.31
C LEU A 38 6.13 -6.07 -7.60
N ARG A 39 6.77 -6.72 -6.63
CA ARG A 39 8.11 -7.29 -6.78
C ARG A 39 8.15 -8.36 -7.87
N HIS A 40 7.15 -9.24 -7.90
CA HIS A 40 7.02 -10.29 -8.90
C HIS A 40 6.87 -9.70 -10.31
N GLU A 41 6.00 -8.71 -10.49
CA GLU A 41 5.82 -8.02 -11.78
C GLU A 41 7.13 -7.43 -12.31
N HIS A 42 7.92 -6.79 -11.44
CA HIS A 42 9.20 -6.22 -11.82
C HIS A 42 10.23 -7.30 -12.16
N ARG A 43 10.26 -8.42 -11.42
CA ARG A 43 11.15 -9.55 -11.70
C ARG A 43 10.86 -10.19 -13.04
N VAL A 44 9.59 -10.45 -13.37
CA VAL A 44 9.18 -11.02 -14.66
C VAL A 44 9.56 -10.10 -15.82
N GLN A 45 9.56 -8.78 -15.61
CA GLN A 45 10.02 -7.80 -16.60
C GLN A 45 11.56 -7.62 -16.65
N GLY A 46 12.34 -8.38 -15.88
CA GLY A 46 13.79 -8.23 -15.77
C GLY A 46 14.24 -6.98 -15.00
N LYS A 47 13.32 -6.29 -14.31
CA LYS A 47 13.55 -5.06 -13.53
C LYS A 47 13.63 -5.30 -12.02
N GLY A 48 14.02 -6.52 -11.61
CA GLY A 48 14.11 -6.89 -10.19
C GLY A 48 15.10 -6.02 -9.42
N GLU A 49 16.28 -5.76 -9.98
CA GLU A 49 17.30 -4.91 -9.37
C GLU A 49 16.83 -3.45 -9.20
N GLN A 50 16.17 -2.91 -10.23
CA GLN A 50 15.53 -1.60 -10.17
C GLN A 50 14.50 -1.54 -9.04
N PHE A 51 13.67 -2.58 -8.87
CA PHE A 51 12.73 -2.65 -7.76
C PHE A 51 13.45 -2.70 -6.41
N ASP A 52 14.49 -3.51 -6.27
CA ASP A 52 15.25 -3.63 -5.02
C ASP A 52 15.91 -2.31 -4.60
N ASN A 53 16.33 -1.47 -5.55
CA ASN A 53 16.84 -0.13 -5.28
C ASN A 53 15.75 0.87 -4.87
N LEU A 54 14.55 0.77 -5.47
CA LEU A 54 13.47 1.75 -5.27
C LEU A 54 12.47 1.37 -4.16
N LYS A 55 12.45 0.11 -3.70
CA LYS A 55 11.45 -0.38 -2.73
C LYS A 55 11.46 0.38 -1.40
N PHE A 56 12.61 0.90 -0.98
CA PHE A 56 12.75 1.70 0.24
C PHE A 56 11.96 3.01 0.18
N CYS A 57 11.70 3.53 -1.02
CA CYS A 57 10.85 4.71 -1.22
C CYS A 57 9.35 4.42 -1.01
N LEU A 58 8.94 3.14 -0.99
CA LEU A 58 7.56 2.73 -0.70
C LEU A 58 7.31 2.53 0.80
N THR A 59 8.26 1.92 1.51
CA THR A 59 8.10 1.53 2.92
C THR A 59 8.23 2.69 3.91
N GLY A 60 8.33 3.94 3.42
CA GLY A 60 8.36 5.14 4.24
C GLY A 60 9.57 5.23 5.17
N HIS A 61 10.57 4.37 5.00
CA HIS A 61 11.79 4.43 5.79
C HIS A 61 12.46 5.78 5.50
N ARG A 62 12.49 6.67 6.51
CA ARG A 62 13.09 8.02 6.39
C ARG A 62 14.58 7.99 6.01
N SER A 63 15.19 6.81 5.99
CA SER A 63 16.53 6.56 5.48
C SER A 63 16.57 6.12 4.01
N ALA A 64 15.46 6.24 3.26
CA ALA A 64 15.50 6.10 1.81
C ALA A 64 16.58 7.08 1.31
N LEU A 65 17.63 6.52 0.71
CA LEU A 65 18.76 7.28 0.19
C LEU A 65 18.24 8.52 -0.55
N PRO A 66 18.88 9.70 -0.38
CA PRO A 66 18.54 10.87 -1.15
C PRO A 66 18.44 10.49 -2.64
N TYR A 67 17.40 10.96 -3.34
CA TYR A 67 17.17 10.57 -4.75
C TYR A 67 18.39 10.80 -5.66
N ILE A 68 19.27 11.73 -5.29
CA ILE A 68 20.54 11.95 -5.96
C ILE A 68 21.50 10.75 -5.84
N GLN A 69 21.59 10.11 -4.67
CA GLN A 69 22.43 8.92 -4.47
C GLN A 69 21.85 7.69 -5.19
N LEU A 70 20.52 7.56 -5.23
CA LEU A 70 19.85 6.52 -6.03
C LEU A 70 20.05 6.74 -7.53
N ALA A 71 20.02 8.00 -7.97
CA ALA A 71 20.30 8.38 -9.35
C ALA A 71 21.72 7.99 -9.76
N ASP A 72 22.72 8.26 -8.90
CA ASP A 72 24.12 7.88 -9.13
C ASP A 72 24.29 6.35 -9.19
N GLN A 73 23.69 5.62 -8.23
CA GLN A 73 23.74 4.15 -8.19
C GLN A 73 23.13 3.50 -9.43
N MET A 74 22.06 4.09 -9.97
CA MET A 74 21.32 3.56 -11.12
C MET A 74 21.78 4.19 -12.45
N ALA A 75 22.77 5.08 -12.44
CA ALA A 75 23.25 5.84 -13.60
C ALA A 75 22.13 6.56 -14.39
N VAL A 76 21.18 7.16 -13.67
CA VAL A 76 20.05 7.92 -14.24
C VAL A 76 19.98 9.31 -13.64
N SER A 77 19.11 10.18 -14.16
CA SER A 77 18.87 11.50 -13.55
C SER A 77 18.00 11.39 -12.29
N GLU A 78 18.15 12.35 -11.37
CA GLU A 78 17.26 12.48 -10.21
C GLU A 78 15.79 12.64 -10.63
N SER A 79 15.53 13.33 -11.75
CA SER A 79 14.18 13.44 -12.32
C SER A 79 13.61 12.10 -12.77
N ALA A 80 14.45 11.20 -13.31
CA ALA A 80 14.04 9.84 -13.66
C ALA A 80 13.70 9.03 -12.41
N ILE A 81 14.47 9.15 -11.32
CA ILE A 81 14.15 8.52 -10.02
C ILE A 81 12.77 8.96 -9.53
N LYS A 82 12.47 10.27 -9.54
CA LYS A 82 11.17 10.80 -9.13
C LYS A 82 10.01 10.19 -9.93
N VAL A 83 10.17 10.08 -11.25
CA VAL A 83 9.17 9.45 -12.12
C VAL A 83 9.03 7.95 -11.83
N MET A 84 10.13 7.24 -11.64
CA MET A 84 10.11 5.81 -11.33
C MET A 84 9.44 5.53 -9.98
N VAL A 85 9.76 6.32 -8.95
CA VAL A 85 9.10 6.24 -7.63
C VAL A 85 7.61 6.56 -7.73
N HIS A 86 7.24 7.61 -8.48
CA HIS A 86 5.83 7.94 -8.69
C HIS A 86 5.08 6.76 -9.33
N ARG A 87 5.61 6.22 -10.43
CA ARG A 87 5.01 5.06 -11.13
C ARG A 87 4.90 3.85 -10.21
N LEU A 88 5.94 3.58 -9.43
CA LEU A 88 5.98 2.48 -8.47
C LEU A 88 4.90 2.63 -7.40
N ARG A 89 4.73 3.84 -6.83
CA ARG A 89 3.67 4.15 -5.85
C ARG A 89 2.28 4.05 -6.45
N THR A 90 2.08 4.53 -7.68
CA THR A 90 0.81 4.40 -8.39
C THR A 90 0.45 2.93 -8.60
N ARG A 91 1.41 2.11 -9.07
CA ARG A 91 1.19 0.68 -9.29
C ARG A 91 0.91 -0.06 -7.97
N TYR A 92 1.66 0.26 -6.91
CA TYR A 92 1.42 -0.29 -5.59
C TYR A 92 -0.01 -0.01 -5.10
N ARG A 93 -0.50 1.24 -5.26
CA ARG A 93 -1.89 1.59 -4.92
C ARG A 93 -2.91 0.81 -5.75
N GLN A 94 -2.67 0.63 -7.05
CA GLN A 94 -3.55 -0.17 -7.90
C GLN A 94 -3.61 -1.62 -7.44
N LEU A 95 -2.47 -2.22 -7.06
CA LEU A 95 -2.43 -3.57 -6.52
C LEU A 95 -3.19 -3.65 -5.19
N LEU A 96 -3.05 -2.68 -4.30
CA LEU A 96 -3.86 -2.62 -3.07
C LEU A 96 -5.35 -2.54 -3.37
N GLN A 97 -5.77 -1.71 -4.32
CA GLN A 97 -7.17 -1.63 -4.75
C GLN A 97 -7.67 -2.97 -5.30
N GLN A 98 -6.84 -3.68 -6.07
CA GLN A 98 -7.18 -5.01 -6.60
C GLN A 98 -7.32 -6.06 -5.49
N GLU A 99 -6.40 -6.08 -4.54
CA GLU A 99 -6.49 -7.00 -3.40
C GLU A 99 -7.72 -6.71 -2.54
N ILE A 100 -8.05 -5.44 -2.29
CA ILE A 100 -9.28 -5.04 -1.60
C ILE A 100 -10.50 -5.46 -2.40
N ALA A 101 -10.51 -5.21 -3.72
CA ALA A 101 -11.61 -5.60 -4.61
C ALA A 101 -11.86 -7.12 -4.61
N HIS A 102 -10.85 -7.94 -4.36
CA HIS A 102 -11.03 -9.39 -4.19
C HIS A 102 -11.65 -9.78 -2.83
N THR A 103 -11.57 -8.89 -1.84
CA THR A 103 -12.12 -9.11 -0.49
C THR A 103 -13.50 -8.50 -0.28
N VAL A 104 -13.86 -7.46 -1.03
CA VAL A 104 -15.18 -6.81 -0.96
C VAL A 104 -16.14 -7.38 -2.00
N ALA A 105 -17.42 -7.42 -1.66
CA ALA A 105 -18.47 -7.84 -2.60
C ALA A 105 -18.72 -6.77 -3.69
N ASP A 106 -18.56 -5.49 -3.35
CA ASP A 106 -18.91 -4.36 -4.20
C ASP A 106 -17.70 -3.50 -4.55
N ALA A 107 -17.53 -3.22 -5.84
CA ALA A 107 -16.44 -2.39 -6.34
C ALA A 107 -16.48 -0.95 -5.80
N GLU A 108 -17.66 -0.47 -5.41
CA GLU A 108 -17.85 0.87 -4.85
C GLU A 108 -17.30 0.98 -3.42
N ALA A 109 -17.20 -0.13 -2.69
CA ALA A 109 -16.62 -0.17 -1.33
C ALA A 109 -15.08 -0.08 -1.34
N VAL A 110 -14.42 -0.30 -2.49
CA VAL A 110 -12.95 -0.34 -2.58
C VAL A 110 -12.30 0.96 -2.13
N ASP A 111 -12.86 2.11 -2.51
CA ASP A 111 -12.31 3.42 -2.15
C ASP A 111 -12.53 3.75 -0.66
N GLU A 112 -13.59 3.22 -0.06
CA GLU A 112 -13.87 3.35 1.38
C GLU A 112 -12.91 2.50 2.20
N GLU A 113 -12.76 1.22 1.85
CA GLU A 113 -11.81 0.30 2.49
C GLU A 113 -10.36 0.78 2.37
N LEU A 114 -10.00 1.37 1.22
CA LEU A 114 -8.66 1.95 1.05
C LEU A 114 -8.44 3.16 1.98
N ARG A 115 -9.45 4.00 2.20
CA ARG A 115 -9.37 5.09 3.19
C ARG A 115 -9.26 4.53 4.60
N TYR A 116 -10.05 3.51 4.92
CA TYR A 116 -10.03 2.84 6.21
C TYR A 116 -8.66 2.21 6.53
N LEU A 117 -8.07 1.52 5.54
CA LEU A 117 -6.71 0.97 5.62
C LEU A 117 -5.68 2.04 6.01
N PHE A 118 -5.68 3.21 5.35
CA PHE A 118 -4.75 4.29 5.69
C PHE A 118 -5.03 4.90 7.07
N GLN A 119 -6.29 4.94 7.50
CA GLN A 119 -6.66 5.42 8.84
C GLN A 119 -6.15 4.46 9.93
N ILE A 120 -6.19 3.15 9.70
CA ILE A 120 -5.65 2.15 10.63
C ILE A 120 -4.13 2.33 10.79
N LEU A 121 -3.42 2.60 9.69
CA LEU A 121 -1.95 2.68 9.64
C LEU A 121 -1.36 4.04 10.04
N SER A 122 -2.18 5.10 10.07
CA SER A 122 -1.75 6.47 10.40
C SER A 122 -1.81 6.80 11.90
N LYS A 123 -2.23 5.86 12.75
CA LYS A 123 -2.43 6.09 14.19
C LYS A 123 -1.18 5.77 15.01
#